data_AF-A0A3A4PII9-F1
#
_entry.id   AF-A0A3A4PII9-F1
#
_cell.length_a   1.000
_cell.length_b   1.000
_cell.length_c   1.000
_cell.angle_alpha   90.00
_cell.angle_beta   90.00
_cell.angle_gamma   90.00
#
_symmetry.space_group_name_H-M   'P 1'
#
loop_
_entity.id
_entity.type
_entity.pdbx_description
1 polymer ?
#
loop_
_entity_poly.entity_id
_entity_poly.type
_entity_poly.pdbx_seq_one_letter_code
_entity_poly.pdbx_strand_id
1 'polypeptide(L)'
;MWYNKINMYGTVLQVESVMDNCHYHSSKTIAHTCVHCGKGICINCTIIVEGEPFCQVCWERFVSQIQPVLPLDSALTTIPWQHRRELGFLQAFIDTGGMVAFQPARFFKRIPAGTEMSSPLLFAVICILVFWFPMYVFYLKFLLPAFSAGLAVNPEISERIQSLSHFDLLFLPLDYMIYYILFASMLQQLLVSLFHGRKGYAATLQIRCYAMIVQCLWLIPVLGIILSEIVSMVLCTRGFQVAQQLSLPRALLVAAVPAMISVASFMIAF
;
A
#
# COMPACT_ATOMS: atom_id res chain seq x y z
N MET A 1 56.28 -17.49 4.57
CA MET A 1 57.74 -17.50 4.77
C MET A 1 58.04 -16.60 5.97
N TRP A 2 58.01 -17.17 7.17
CA TRP A 2 58.43 -16.52 8.42
C TRP A 2 59.38 -17.52 9.11
N TYR A 3 60.58 -17.04 9.43
CA TYR A 3 61.75 -17.85 9.78
C TYR A 3 61.65 -18.41 11.22
N ASN A 4 61.84 -19.72 11.34
CA ASN A 4 62.19 -20.38 12.61
C ASN A 4 63.63 -20.01 12.99
N LYS A 5 63.83 -19.35 14.13
CA LYS A 5 65.11 -19.33 14.85
C LYS A 5 65.04 -20.34 15.98
N ILE A 6 65.77 -21.44 15.83
CA ILE A 6 66.00 -22.46 16.85
C ILE A 6 67.22 -22.01 17.65
N ASN A 7 67.10 -21.87 18.97
CA ASN A 7 68.23 -21.58 19.86
C ASN A 7 68.66 -22.87 20.55
N MET A 8 69.96 -23.17 20.47
CA MET A 8 70.63 -24.38 20.96
C MET A 8 70.95 -24.32 22.46
N TYR A 9 69.98 -24.16 23.36
CA TYR A 9 70.17 -24.51 24.77
C TYR A 9 68.82 -24.92 25.37
N GLY A 10 68.72 -26.17 25.83
CA GLY A 10 67.50 -26.79 26.33
C GLY A 10 67.01 -26.15 27.62
N THR A 11 66.21 -25.10 27.50
CA THR A 11 65.36 -24.61 28.59
C THR A 11 63.99 -24.31 28.01
N VAL A 12 63.03 -25.17 28.32
CA VAL A 12 61.62 -24.93 28.08
C VAL A 12 61.25 -23.73 28.96
N LEU A 13 61.19 -22.54 28.36
CA LEU A 13 60.47 -21.44 28.98
C LEU A 13 59.00 -21.86 28.97
N GLN A 14 58.51 -22.36 30.12
CA GLN A 14 57.10 -22.30 30.43
C GLN A 14 56.72 -20.82 30.41
N VAL A 15 56.27 -20.35 29.25
CA VAL A 15 55.42 -19.18 29.19
C VAL A 15 54.17 -19.63 29.93
N GLU A 16 54.02 -19.20 31.17
CA GLU A 16 52.71 -19.14 31.82
C GLU A 16 51.84 -18.29 30.90
N SER A 17 51.17 -18.95 29.95
CA SER A 17 50.10 -18.34 29.20
C SER A 17 49.02 -18.07 30.23
N VAL A 18 48.91 -16.82 30.66
CA VAL A 18 47.68 -16.31 31.26
C VAL A 18 46.58 -16.81 30.34
N MET A 19 45.82 -17.80 30.82
CA MET A 19 44.73 -18.36 30.04
C MET A 19 43.71 -17.25 29.90
N ASP A 20 43.79 -16.53 28.79
CA ASP A 20 42.84 -15.51 28.44
C ASP A 20 41.48 -16.23 28.28
N ASN A 21 40.65 -16.06 29.30
CA ASN A 21 39.33 -16.65 29.36
C ASN A 21 38.37 -15.82 28.49
N CYS A 22 37.38 -16.51 27.93
CA CYS A 22 36.31 -15.87 27.20
C CYS A 22 35.68 -14.77 28.06
N HIS A 23 35.48 -13.60 27.47
CA HIS A 23 34.91 -12.44 28.16
C HIS A 23 33.56 -12.74 28.83
N TYR A 24 32.80 -13.71 28.30
CA TYR A 24 31.48 -14.11 28.82
C TYR A 24 31.53 -15.38 29.67
N HIS A 25 32.60 -16.17 29.60
CA HIS A 25 32.70 -17.46 30.28
C HIS A 25 34.11 -17.63 30.86
N SER A 26 34.24 -17.42 32.17
CA SER A 26 35.52 -17.53 32.89
C SER A 26 36.15 -18.92 32.87
N SER A 27 35.37 -19.97 32.55
CA SER A 27 35.84 -21.36 32.47
C SER A 27 36.21 -21.83 31.06
N LYS A 28 36.09 -20.97 30.05
CA LYS A 28 36.33 -21.33 28.65
C LYS A 28 37.47 -20.49 28.08
N THR A 29 38.37 -21.13 27.35
CA THR A 29 39.48 -20.46 26.65
C THR A 29 38.97 -19.65 25.45
N ILE A 30 39.69 -18.57 25.13
CA ILE A 30 39.43 -17.78 23.93
C ILE A 30 39.79 -18.59 22.68
N ALA A 31 38.85 -18.61 21.73
CA ALA A 31 39.03 -19.24 20.41
C ALA A 31 39.15 -18.19 19.31
N HIS A 32 38.38 -17.10 19.40
CA HIS A 32 38.35 -16.02 18.42
C HIS A 32 38.28 -14.66 19.11
N THR A 33 38.64 -13.60 18.39
CA THR A 33 38.46 -12.22 18.85
C THR A 33 37.38 -11.56 18.00
N CYS A 34 36.35 -10.99 18.64
CA CYS A 34 35.28 -10.33 17.90
C CYS A 34 35.82 -9.13 17.11
N VAL A 35 35.60 -9.11 15.80
CA VAL A 35 36.09 -8.02 14.92
C VAL A 35 35.46 -6.66 15.23
N HIS A 36 34.25 -6.66 15.81
CA HIS A 36 33.52 -5.43 16.10
C HIS A 36 33.88 -4.78 17.44
N CYS A 37 34.07 -5.57 18.51
CA CYS A 37 34.34 -5.05 19.86
C CYS A 37 35.71 -5.40 20.42
N GLY A 38 36.51 -6.20 19.71
CA GLY A 38 37.85 -6.61 20.14
C GLY A 38 37.89 -7.59 21.32
N LYS A 39 36.75 -8.08 21.81
CA LYS A 39 36.70 -9.01 22.95
C LYS A 39 37.02 -10.43 22.51
N GLY A 40 37.86 -11.12 23.29
CA GLY A 40 38.11 -12.55 23.12
C GLY A 40 36.91 -13.39 23.56
N ILE A 41 36.50 -14.32 22.69
CA ILE A 41 35.30 -15.15 22.81
C ILE A 41 35.64 -16.61 22.55
N CYS A 42 34.94 -17.52 23.25
CA CYS A 42 35.06 -18.96 23.02
C CYS A 42 34.22 -19.38 21.81
N ILE A 43 34.43 -20.62 21.36
CA ILE A 43 33.72 -21.19 20.21
C ILE A 43 32.18 -21.16 20.36
N ASN A 44 31.65 -21.26 21.58
CA ASN A 44 30.20 -21.18 21.82
C ASN A 44 29.64 -19.74 21.76
N CYS A 45 30.49 -18.73 21.95
CA CYS A 45 30.09 -17.32 21.89
C CYS A 45 30.36 -16.71 20.51
N THR A 46 30.98 -17.48 19.61
CA THR A 46 31.40 -17.02 18.29
C THR A 46 30.30 -17.27 17.28
N ILE A 47 29.95 -16.23 16.54
CA ILE A 47 29.11 -16.28 15.35
C ILE A 47 30.00 -15.90 14.18
N ILE A 48 30.18 -16.81 13.21
CA ILE A 48 31.02 -16.55 12.04
C ILE A 48 30.12 -16.07 10.90
N VAL A 49 30.41 -14.88 10.38
CA VAL A 49 29.69 -14.24 9.27
C VAL A 49 30.70 -13.92 8.18
N GLU A 50 30.55 -14.52 7.00
CA GLU A 50 31.49 -14.35 5.87
C GLU A 50 32.96 -14.65 6.23
N GLY A 51 33.18 -15.54 7.20
CA GLY A 51 34.52 -15.90 7.69
C GLY A 51 35.02 -15.05 8.85
N GLU A 52 34.31 -13.98 9.21
CA GLU A 52 34.70 -13.08 10.30
C GLU A 52 33.99 -13.43 11.63
N PRO A 53 34.70 -13.52 12.75
CA PRO A 53 34.11 -13.86 14.05
C PRO A 53 33.47 -12.64 14.75
N PHE A 54 32.22 -12.79 15.15
CA PHE A 54 31.44 -11.84 15.96
C PHE A 54 31.05 -12.44 17.31
N CYS A 55 30.94 -11.60 18.35
CA CYS A 55 30.28 -12.02 19.58
C CYS A 55 28.76 -11.87 19.45
N GLN A 56 28.01 -12.70 20.17
CA GLN A 56 26.55 -12.69 20.16
C GLN A 56 25.95 -11.28 20.38
N VAL A 57 26.47 -10.51 21.34
CA VAL A 57 25.95 -9.16 21.64
C VAL A 57 26.17 -8.18 20.48
N CYS A 58 27.35 -8.21 19.83
CA CYS A 58 27.60 -7.34 18.68
C CYS A 58 26.77 -7.77 17.47
N TRP A 59 26.57 -9.08 17.29
CA TRP A 59 25.72 -9.61 16.24
C TRP A 59 24.25 -9.22 16.44
N GLU A 60 23.68 -9.40 17.62
CA GLU A 60 22.31 -8.98 17.94
C GLU A 60 22.11 -7.47 17.74
N ARG A 61 23.12 -6.66 18.10
CA ARG A 61 23.09 -5.21 17.87
C ARG A 61 23.18 -4.85 16.39
N PHE A 62 23.98 -5.58 15.61
CA PHE A 62 24.08 -5.38 14.17
C PHE A 62 22.79 -5.79 13.45
N VAL A 63 22.23 -6.97 13.77
CA VAL A 63 20.97 -7.47 13.22
C VAL A 63 19.79 -6.55 13.57
N SER A 64 19.76 -5.97 14.77
CA SER A 64 18.71 -5.00 15.14
C SER A 64 18.84 -3.63 14.44
N GLN A 65 20.02 -3.30 13.91
CA GLN A 65 20.25 -2.08 13.12
C GLN A 65 19.98 -2.28 11.63
N ILE A 66 20.07 -3.52 11.14
CA ILE A 66 19.64 -3.85 9.79
C ILE A 66 18.11 -3.83 9.79
N GLN A 67 17.51 -2.82 9.14
CA GLN A 67 16.09 -2.90 8.80
C GLN A 67 15.87 -4.23 8.09
N PRO A 68 14.92 -5.08 8.51
CA PRO A 68 14.59 -6.26 7.73
C PRO A 68 14.09 -5.76 6.39
N VAL A 69 14.94 -5.85 5.36
CA VAL A 69 14.50 -5.81 3.97
C VAL A 69 13.54 -6.98 3.89
N LEU A 70 12.24 -6.67 3.86
CA LEU A 70 11.17 -7.64 3.70
C LEU A 70 11.62 -8.69 2.69
N PRO A 71 11.50 -10.00 3.00
CA PRO A 71 11.83 -11.05 2.05
C PRO A 71 11.23 -10.71 0.70
N LEU A 72 12.03 -10.75 -0.37
CA LEU A 72 11.61 -10.38 -1.72
C LEU A 72 10.31 -11.12 -2.14
N ASP A 73 10.07 -12.30 -1.58
CA ASP A 73 8.88 -13.12 -1.78
C ASP A 73 7.62 -12.66 -1.01
N SER A 74 7.75 -12.02 0.15
CA SER A 74 6.60 -11.44 0.89
C SER A 74 6.19 -10.07 0.32
N ALA A 75 7.15 -9.31 -0.21
CA ALA A 75 6.89 -8.09 -0.97
C ALA A 75 6.10 -8.35 -2.28
N LEU A 76 6.17 -9.58 -2.82
CA LEU A 76 5.45 -9.97 -4.04
C LEU A 76 3.98 -10.39 -3.81
N THR A 77 3.56 -10.61 -2.56
CA THR A 77 2.22 -11.10 -2.20
C THR A 77 1.40 -10.11 -1.38
N THR A 78 2.03 -9.11 -0.76
CA THR A 78 1.36 -8.15 0.13
C THR A 78 0.95 -6.87 -0.58
N ILE A 79 -0.14 -6.26 -0.13
CA ILE A 79 -0.58 -4.94 -0.60
C ILE A 79 0.16 -3.88 0.26
N PRO A 80 0.95 -2.96 -0.32
CA PRO A 80 1.75 -2.00 0.44
C PRO A 80 0.92 -1.19 1.44
N TRP A 81 -0.29 -0.79 1.06
CA TRP A 81 -1.21 -0.03 1.91
C TRP A 81 -1.58 -0.71 3.24
N GLN A 82 -1.63 -2.06 3.26
CA GLN A 82 -1.90 -2.80 4.49
C GLN A 82 -0.73 -2.69 5.49
N HIS A 83 0.49 -2.51 4.99
CA HIS A 83 1.73 -2.40 5.78
C HIS A 83 2.21 -0.95 5.91
N ARG A 84 1.31 0.03 5.76
CA ARG A 84 1.60 1.47 5.83
C ARG A 84 2.27 1.94 7.14
N ARG A 85 2.17 1.18 8.22
CA ARG A 85 2.88 1.45 9.49
C ARG A 85 4.38 1.16 9.40
N GLU A 86 4.76 0.21 8.56
CA GLU A 86 6.15 -0.24 8.38
C GLU A 86 6.82 0.50 7.22
N LEU A 87 6.11 0.64 6.09
CA LEU A 87 6.61 1.29 4.87
C LEU A 87 6.55 2.83 4.93
N GLY A 88 5.79 3.37 5.88
CA GLY A 88 5.43 4.79 5.92
C GLY A 88 4.16 5.08 5.11
N PHE A 89 3.36 6.02 5.61
CA PHE A 89 2.02 6.30 5.08
C PHE A 89 2.01 6.73 3.62
N LEU A 90 2.84 7.72 3.26
CA LEU A 90 2.89 8.27 1.91
C LEU A 90 3.46 7.27 0.91
N GLN A 91 4.55 6.59 1.27
CA GLN A 91 5.18 5.58 0.42
C GLN A 91 4.19 4.44 0.11
N ALA A 92 3.53 3.90 1.15
CA ALA A 92 2.54 2.85 0.97
C ALA A 92 1.34 3.28 0.10
N PHE A 93 0.93 4.55 0.20
CA PHE A 93 -0.14 5.11 -0.65
C PHE A 93 0.28 5.17 -2.13
N ILE A 94 1.45 5.77 -2.40
CA ILE A 94 1.99 5.91 -3.76
C ILE A 94 2.25 4.55 -4.40
N ASP A 95 2.89 3.63 -3.67
CA ASP A 95 3.19 2.28 -4.19
C ASP A 95 1.91 1.51 -4.49
N THR A 96 0.91 1.57 -3.61
CA THR A 96 -0.40 0.94 -3.85
C THR A 96 -1.09 1.55 -5.05
N GLY A 97 -1.14 2.88 -5.13
CA GLY A 97 -1.75 3.60 -6.25
C GLY A 97 -1.07 3.27 -7.58
N GLY A 98 0.26 3.23 -7.61
CA GLY A 98 1.05 2.86 -8.78
C GLY A 98 0.81 1.41 -9.21
N MET A 99 0.77 0.46 -8.26
CA MET A 99 0.45 -0.94 -8.59
C MET A 99 -0.96 -1.09 -9.15
N VAL A 100 -1.96 -0.41 -8.58
CA VAL A 100 -3.34 -0.42 -9.06
C VAL A 100 -3.44 0.17 -10.47
N ALA A 101 -2.82 1.33 -10.70
CA ALA A 101 -2.92 2.05 -11.97
C ALA A 101 -2.17 1.34 -13.11
N PHE A 102 -0.94 0.88 -12.86
CA PHE A 102 -0.06 0.36 -13.91
C PHE A 102 -0.06 -1.17 -14.01
N GLN A 103 -0.42 -1.90 -12.95
CA GLN A 103 -0.42 -3.36 -12.92
C GLN A 103 -1.70 -3.95 -12.29
N PRO A 104 -2.91 -3.50 -12.70
CA PRO A 104 -4.16 -3.85 -12.02
C PRO A 104 -4.39 -5.36 -11.92
N ALA A 105 -4.14 -6.10 -13.00
CA ALA A 105 -4.34 -7.55 -13.00
C ALA A 105 -3.41 -8.27 -12.00
N ARG A 106 -2.17 -7.81 -11.82
CA ARG A 106 -1.25 -8.38 -10.82
C ARG A 106 -1.66 -7.96 -9.41
N PHE A 107 -2.02 -6.70 -9.23
CA PHE A 107 -2.50 -6.18 -7.96
C PHE A 107 -3.74 -6.94 -7.46
N PHE A 108 -4.79 -7.02 -8.27
CA PHE A 108 -6.06 -7.63 -7.87
C PHE A 108 -5.99 -9.15 -7.68
N LYS A 109 -4.97 -9.85 -8.23
CA LYS A 109 -4.71 -11.27 -7.87
C LYS A 109 -4.39 -11.43 -6.38
N ARG A 110 -3.75 -10.43 -5.78
CA ARG A 110 -3.28 -10.43 -4.39
C ARG A 110 -4.37 -10.10 -3.38
N ILE A 111 -5.56 -9.66 -3.83
CA ILE A 111 -6.66 -9.40 -2.91
C ILE A 111 -6.99 -10.66 -2.11
N PRO A 112 -6.84 -10.64 -0.78
CA PRO A 112 -7.12 -11.80 0.05
C PRO A 112 -8.59 -12.19 -0.06
N ALA A 113 -8.86 -13.49 -0.06
CA ALA A 113 -10.21 -14.00 0.11
C ALA A 113 -10.58 -13.86 1.60
N GLY A 114 -11.00 -12.67 2.04
CA GLY A 114 -11.16 -12.41 3.49
C GLY A 114 -11.81 -11.07 3.82
N THR A 115 -12.06 -10.85 5.11
CA THR A 115 -12.98 -9.88 5.74
C THR A 115 -12.44 -8.47 5.94
N GLU A 116 -11.19 -8.18 5.58
CA GLU A 116 -10.59 -6.86 5.82
C GLU A 116 -11.17 -5.79 4.89
N MET A 117 -12.17 -5.05 5.39
CA MET A 117 -12.83 -3.97 4.67
C MET A 117 -12.31 -2.58 5.07
N SER A 118 -11.81 -2.42 6.29
CA SER A 118 -11.44 -1.12 6.86
C SER A 118 -10.19 -0.51 6.20
N SER A 119 -9.15 -1.31 5.96
CA SER A 119 -7.90 -0.83 5.34
C SER A 119 -8.13 -0.31 3.91
N PRO A 120 -8.80 -1.04 3.00
CA PRO A 120 -9.19 -0.54 1.69
C PRO A 120 -10.10 0.70 1.77
N LEU A 121 -11.07 0.71 2.67
CA LEU A 121 -11.97 1.87 2.83
C LEU A 121 -11.19 3.13 3.21
N LEU A 122 -10.20 3.03 4.10
CA LEU A 122 -9.34 4.15 4.44
C LEU A 122 -8.55 4.67 3.22
N PHE A 123 -8.04 3.78 2.35
CA PHE A 123 -7.39 4.18 1.10
C PHE A 123 -8.34 4.99 0.21
N ALA A 124 -9.57 4.52 0.07
CA ALA A 124 -10.59 5.16 -0.74
C ALA A 124 -11.00 6.53 -0.19
N VAL A 125 -11.18 6.65 1.13
CA VAL A 125 -11.47 7.92 1.81
C VAL A 125 -10.35 8.94 1.56
N ILE A 126 -9.09 8.53 1.60
CA ILE A 126 -7.96 9.42 1.28
C ILE A 126 -8.05 9.89 -0.17
N CYS A 127 -8.32 9.00 -1.13
CA CYS A 127 -8.49 9.39 -2.54
C CYS A 127 -9.63 10.40 -2.72
N ILE A 128 -10.75 10.21 -2.02
CA ILE A 128 -11.89 11.14 -2.03
C ILE A 128 -11.46 12.50 -1.48
N LEU A 129 -10.88 12.53 -0.29
CA LEU A 129 -10.55 13.78 0.41
C LEU A 129 -9.41 14.56 -0.26
N VAL A 130 -8.44 13.87 -0.86
CA VAL A 130 -7.25 14.50 -1.46
C VAL A 130 -7.51 14.93 -2.90
N PHE A 131 -8.25 14.13 -3.69
CA PHE A 131 -8.40 14.39 -5.12
C PHE A 131 -9.81 14.83 -5.50
N TRP A 132 -10.82 14.03 -5.18
CA TRP A 132 -12.18 14.29 -5.65
C TRP A 132 -12.77 15.53 -4.97
N PHE A 133 -12.75 15.61 -3.65
CA PHE A 133 -13.46 16.62 -2.88
C PHE A 133 -12.95 18.06 -3.16
N PRO A 134 -11.64 18.36 -3.13
CA PRO A 134 -11.15 19.70 -3.40
C PRO A 134 -11.47 20.13 -4.84
N MET A 135 -11.31 19.22 -5.81
CA MET A 135 -11.61 19.50 -7.21
C MET A 135 -13.11 19.67 -7.44
N TYR A 136 -13.96 18.86 -6.80
CA TYR A 136 -15.41 18.99 -6.88
C TYR A 136 -15.90 20.33 -6.33
N VAL A 137 -15.40 20.76 -5.17
CA VAL A 137 -15.69 22.10 -4.62
C VAL A 137 -15.19 23.19 -5.57
N PHE A 138 -13.99 23.04 -6.14
CA PHE A 138 -13.45 23.98 -7.12
C PHE A 138 -14.36 24.10 -8.36
N TYR A 139 -14.82 22.97 -8.90
CA TYR A 139 -15.74 22.95 -10.04
C TYR A 139 -17.08 23.62 -9.71
N LEU A 140 -17.67 23.32 -8.56
CA LEU A 140 -18.95 23.90 -8.15
C LEU A 140 -18.87 25.40 -7.91
N LYS A 141 -17.84 25.89 -7.21
CA LYS A 141 -17.76 27.29 -6.78
C LYS A 141 -17.12 28.23 -7.80
N PHE A 142 -16.21 27.73 -8.63
CA PHE A 142 -15.45 28.58 -9.55
C PHE A 142 -15.71 28.25 -11.01
N LEU A 143 -15.62 26.98 -11.41
CA LEU A 143 -15.66 26.63 -12.83
C LEU A 143 -17.08 26.73 -13.41
N LEU A 144 -18.08 26.10 -12.77
CA LEU A 144 -19.45 26.08 -13.28
C LEU A 144 -20.08 27.48 -13.36
N PRO A 145 -19.94 28.37 -12.35
CA PRO A 145 -20.45 29.75 -12.46
C PRO A 145 -19.77 30.56 -13.57
N ALA A 146 -18.47 30.33 -13.83
CA ALA A 146 -17.76 30.99 -14.92
C ALA A 146 -18.28 30.53 -16.30
N PHE A 147 -18.59 29.24 -16.46
CA PHE A 147 -19.22 28.72 -17.68
C PHE A 147 -20.67 29.19 -17.84
N SER A 148 -21.45 29.27 -16.76
CA SER A 148 -22.86 29.70 -16.82
C SER A 148 -23.01 31.15 -17.28
N ALA A 149 -22.13 32.03 -16.82
CA ALA A 149 -22.07 33.43 -17.24
C ALA A 149 -21.72 33.60 -18.74
N GLY A 150 -20.98 32.65 -19.34
CA GLY A 150 -20.55 32.71 -20.74
C GLY A 150 -21.42 31.97 -21.75
N LEU A 151 -22.20 30.95 -21.32
CA LEU A 151 -22.90 30.02 -22.22
C LEU A 151 -24.43 30.00 -22.07
N ALA A 152 -25.04 30.98 -21.39
CA ALA A 152 -26.50 31.04 -21.16
C ALA A 152 -27.07 29.75 -20.52
N VAL A 153 -26.35 29.21 -19.53
CA VAL A 153 -26.85 28.11 -18.71
C VAL A 153 -28.07 28.59 -17.92
N ASN A 154 -29.04 27.71 -17.70
CA ASN A 154 -30.28 28.03 -16.97
C ASN A 154 -29.96 28.75 -15.63
N PRO A 155 -30.43 29.99 -15.43
CA PRO A 155 -30.13 30.80 -14.24
C PRO A 155 -30.55 30.11 -12.94
N GLU A 156 -31.58 29.25 -12.97
CA GLU A 156 -32.07 28.49 -11.81
C GLU A 156 -31.02 27.50 -11.26
N ILE A 157 -30.23 26.91 -12.16
CA ILE A 157 -29.16 25.96 -11.79
C ILE A 157 -27.98 26.71 -11.17
N SER A 158 -27.66 27.88 -11.73
CA SER A 158 -26.61 28.75 -11.20
C SER A 158 -26.96 29.24 -9.79
N GLU A 159 -28.22 29.63 -9.56
CA GLU A 159 -28.70 30.09 -8.26
C GLU A 159 -28.68 28.96 -7.22
N ARG A 160 -29.12 27.74 -7.58
CA ARG A 160 -29.05 26.56 -6.70
C ARG A 160 -27.62 26.19 -6.28
N ILE A 161 -26.66 26.26 -7.20
CA ILE A 161 -25.25 25.95 -6.90
C ILE A 161 -24.66 27.03 -5.97
N GLN A 162 -25.03 28.30 -6.18
CA GLN A 162 -24.59 29.40 -5.33
C GLN A 162 -25.25 29.37 -3.95
N SER A 163 -26.50 28.89 -3.85
CA SER A 163 -27.23 28.74 -2.59
C SER A 163 -26.75 27.58 -1.72
N LEU A 164 -25.89 26.68 -2.23
CA LEU A 164 -25.30 25.61 -1.42
C LEU A 164 -24.53 26.20 -0.24
N SER A 165 -25.02 25.88 0.97
CA SER A 165 -24.43 26.35 2.21
C SER A 165 -23.08 25.67 2.44
N HIS A 166 -22.24 26.30 3.27
CA HIS A 166 -20.96 25.69 3.68
C HIS A 166 -21.18 24.36 4.42
N PHE A 167 -22.32 24.19 5.08
CA PHE A 167 -22.68 22.94 5.73
C PHE A 167 -22.98 21.82 4.73
N ASP A 168 -23.67 22.13 3.63
CA ASP A 168 -23.96 21.13 2.58
C ASP A 168 -22.67 20.60 1.95
N LEU A 169 -21.67 21.47 1.78
CA LEU A 169 -20.37 21.08 1.23
C LEU A 169 -19.62 20.07 2.11
N LEU A 170 -19.80 20.11 3.44
CA LEU A 170 -19.13 19.18 4.36
C LEU A 170 -19.67 17.74 4.24
N PHE A 171 -20.91 17.57 3.79
CA PHE A 171 -21.53 16.25 3.62
C PHE A 171 -21.21 15.60 2.27
N LEU A 172 -20.77 16.36 1.27
CA LEU A 172 -20.42 15.85 -0.06
C LEU A 172 -19.46 14.63 -0.07
N PRO A 173 -18.32 14.61 0.66
CA PRO A 173 -17.45 13.43 0.66
C PRO A 173 -18.09 12.22 1.35
N LEU A 174 -18.98 12.45 2.31
CA LEU A 174 -19.73 11.39 2.98
C LEU A 174 -20.76 10.79 2.02
N ASP A 175 -21.53 11.63 1.34
CA ASP A 175 -22.49 11.19 0.31
C ASP A 175 -21.78 10.43 -0.81
N TYR A 176 -20.64 10.95 -1.28
CA TYR A 176 -19.84 10.25 -2.29
C TYR A 176 -19.41 8.87 -1.79
N MET A 177 -18.91 8.75 -0.56
CA MET A 177 -18.55 7.45 0.01
C MET A 177 -19.76 6.50 0.10
N ILE A 178 -20.91 6.97 0.58
CA ILE A 178 -22.12 6.15 0.73
C ILE A 178 -22.61 5.66 -0.63
N TYR A 179 -22.78 6.54 -1.61
CA TYR A 179 -23.33 6.18 -2.91
C TYR A 179 -22.31 5.47 -3.81
N TYR A 180 -21.11 6.05 -3.99
CA TYR A 180 -20.15 5.58 -4.98
C TYR A 180 -19.26 4.44 -4.50
N ILE A 181 -19.14 4.21 -3.19
CA ILE A 181 -18.40 3.07 -2.65
C ILE A 181 -19.39 2.05 -2.11
N LEU A 182 -20.16 2.37 -1.07
CA LEU A 182 -20.96 1.37 -0.36
C LEU A 182 -22.13 0.86 -1.20
N PHE A 183 -23.00 1.75 -1.66
CA PHE A 183 -24.18 1.37 -2.45
C PHE A 183 -23.79 0.77 -3.80
N ALA A 184 -22.85 1.40 -4.51
CA ALA A 184 -22.34 0.87 -5.77
C ALA A 184 -21.71 -0.52 -5.60
N SER A 185 -20.85 -0.75 -4.61
CA SER A 185 -20.23 -2.07 -4.40
C SER A 185 -21.23 -3.12 -3.94
N MET A 186 -22.31 -2.73 -3.24
CA MET A 186 -23.42 -3.62 -2.91
C MET A 186 -24.14 -4.09 -4.18
N LEU A 187 -24.49 -3.17 -5.08
CA LEU A 187 -25.11 -3.53 -6.37
C LEU A 187 -24.16 -4.34 -7.25
N GLN A 188 -22.88 -4.02 -7.25
CA GLN A 188 -21.85 -4.82 -7.91
C GLN A 188 -21.82 -6.24 -7.35
N GLN A 189 -21.88 -6.40 -6.02
CA GLN A 189 -21.89 -7.71 -5.39
C GLN A 189 -23.15 -8.50 -5.74
N LEU A 190 -24.32 -7.86 -5.85
CA LEU A 190 -25.53 -8.52 -6.31
C LEU A 190 -25.33 -9.13 -7.71
N LEU A 191 -24.78 -8.35 -8.65
CA LEU A 191 -24.47 -8.83 -9.99
C LEU A 191 -23.38 -9.92 -9.98
N VAL A 192 -22.33 -9.77 -9.18
CA VAL A 192 -21.27 -10.77 -9.01
C VAL A 192 -21.86 -12.09 -8.51
N SER A 193 -22.78 -12.05 -7.54
CA SER A 193 -23.47 -13.23 -7.02
C SER A 193 -24.35 -13.88 -8.10
N LEU A 194 -25.08 -13.10 -8.90
CA LEU A 194 -25.85 -13.61 -10.05
C LEU A 194 -24.96 -14.30 -11.10
N PHE A 195 -23.73 -13.80 -11.26
CA PHE A 195 -22.74 -14.38 -12.17
C PHE A 195 -21.87 -15.47 -11.56
N HIS A 196 -22.20 -15.94 -10.34
CA HIS A 196 -21.48 -16.98 -9.61
C HIS A 196 -20.01 -16.63 -9.34
N GLY A 197 -19.72 -15.37 -9.00
CA GLY A 197 -18.40 -14.92 -8.58
C GLY A 197 -17.89 -15.65 -7.34
N ARG A 198 -16.58 -15.86 -7.26
CA ARG A 198 -15.98 -16.80 -6.29
C ARG A 198 -15.61 -16.21 -4.93
N LYS A 199 -15.50 -14.89 -4.82
CA LYS A 199 -15.14 -14.21 -3.57
C LYS A 199 -16.32 -13.38 -3.05
N GLY A 200 -16.50 -13.35 -1.73
CA GLY A 200 -17.60 -12.62 -1.10
C GLY A 200 -17.51 -11.09 -1.25
N TYR A 201 -18.45 -10.37 -0.63
CA TYR A 201 -18.59 -8.91 -0.69
C TYR A 201 -17.28 -8.15 -0.42
N ALA A 202 -16.47 -8.62 0.53
CA ALA A 202 -15.22 -7.97 0.90
C ALA A 202 -14.25 -7.80 -0.29
N ALA A 203 -14.21 -8.75 -1.23
CA ALA A 203 -13.37 -8.63 -2.41
C ALA A 203 -13.92 -7.58 -3.40
N THR A 204 -15.25 -7.52 -3.56
CA THR A 204 -15.92 -6.51 -4.40
C THR A 204 -15.70 -5.10 -3.85
N LEU A 205 -15.87 -4.92 -2.54
CA LEU A 205 -15.58 -3.66 -1.87
C LEU A 205 -14.10 -3.27 -2.02
N GLN A 206 -13.17 -4.22 -1.83
CA GLN A 206 -11.73 -3.99 -2.02
C GLN A 206 -11.40 -3.49 -3.42
N ILE A 207 -11.92 -4.14 -4.47
CA ILE A 207 -11.74 -3.70 -5.85
C ILE A 207 -12.20 -2.25 -6.01
N ARG A 208 -13.40 -1.93 -5.52
CA ARG A 208 -13.97 -0.59 -5.63
C ARG A 208 -13.14 0.46 -4.89
N CYS A 209 -12.75 0.16 -3.65
CA CYS A 209 -11.95 1.06 -2.82
C CYS A 209 -10.58 1.37 -3.44
N TYR A 210 -9.85 0.36 -3.90
CA TYR A 210 -8.53 0.59 -4.51
C TYR A 210 -8.65 1.28 -5.87
N ALA A 211 -9.71 1.02 -6.64
CA ALA A 211 -9.97 1.75 -7.88
C ALA A 211 -10.20 3.25 -7.69
N MET A 212 -10.47 3.74 -6.47
CA MET A 212 -10.59 5.18 -6.20
C MET A 212 -9.30 5.97 -6.41
N ILE A 213 -8.15 5.33 -6.62
CA ILE A 213 -6.94 6.05 -7.01
C ILE A 213 -7.14 6.87 -8.30
N VAL A 214 -8.03 6.45 -9.19
CA VAL A 214 -8.36 7.15 -10.45
C VAL A 214 -8.95 8.54 -10.22
N GLN A 215 -9.42 8.85 -9.00
CA GLN A 215 -9.85 10.19 -8.66
C GLN A 215 -8.71 11.21 -8.77
N CYS A 216 -7.44 10.79 -8.75
CA CYS A 216 -6.32 11.69 -9.05
C CYS A 216 -6.44 12.36 -10.43
N LEU A 217 -7.16 11.75 -11.38
CA LEU A 217 -7.41 12.35 -12.70
C LEU A 217 -8.28 13.60 -12.62
N TRP A 218 -9.06 13.79 -11.54
CA TRP A 218 -9.86 15.01 -11.34
C TRP A 218 -9.04 16.28 -11.26
N LEU A 219 -7.73 16.17 -10.99
CA LEU A 219 -6.78 17.27 -11.05
C LEU A 219 -6.70 17.91 -12.45
N ILE A 220 -7.14 17.20 -13.50
CA ILE A 220 -7.25 17.73 -14.86
C ILE A 220 -8.66 18.32 -15.05
N PRO A 221 -8.79 19.66 -15.20
CA PRO A 221 -10.07 20.32 -15.44
C PRO A 221 -10.89 19.68 -16.57
N VAL A 222 -12.17 19.39 -16.32
CA VAL A 222 -13.17 18.88 -17.28
C VAL A 222 -12.87 17.46 -17.80
N LEU A 223 -11.72 17.24 -18.44
CA LEU A 223 -11.29 15.95 -18.97
C LEU A 223 -11.09 14.90 -17.88
N GLY A 224 -10.61 15.33 -16.71
CA GLY A 224 -10.36 14.47 -15.56
C GLY A 224 -11.59 13.70 -15.09
N ILE A 225 -12.77 14.32 -15.17
CA ILE A 225 -14.04 13.72 -14.75
C ILE A 225 -14.34 12.50 -15.62
N ILE A 226 -14.35 12.68 -16.95
CA ILE A 226 -14.65 11.61 -17.91
C ILE A 226 -13.57 10.52 -17.87
N LEU A 227 -12.30 10.91 -17.82
CA LEU A 227 -11.19 9.97 -17.75
C LEU A 227 -11.24 9.13 -16.47
N SER A 228 -11.59 9.73 -15.32
CA SER A 228 -11.70 9.02 -14.05
C SER A 228 -12.74 7.88 -14.13
N GLU A 229 -13.89 8.12 -14.76
CA GLU A 229 -14.94 7.11 -14.91
C GLU A 229 -14.55 5.98 -15.86
N ILE A 230 -13.96 6.31 -17.01
CA ILE A 230 -13.51 5.32 -17.98
C ILE A 230 -12.41 4.44 -17.36
N VAL A 231 -11.40 5.05 -16.73
CA VAL A 231 -10.29 4.31 -16.13
C VAL A 231 -10.78 3.51 -14.91
N SER A 232 -11.67 4.07 -14.08
CA SER A 232 -12.36 3.36 -12.99
C SER A 232 -13.03 2.08 -13.50
N MET A 233 -13.78 2.17 -14.61
CA MET A 233 -14.44 1.02 -15.23
C MET A 233 -13.43 -0.02 -15.71
N VAL A 234 -12.33 0.39 -16.34
CA VAL A 234 -11.26 -0.52 -16.80
C VAL A 234 -10.60 -1.24 -15.62
N LEU A 235 -10.23 -0.52 -14.56
CA LEU A 235 -9.60 -1.11 -13.37
C LEU A 235 -10.55 -2.06 -12.66
N CYS A 236 -11.81 -1.66 -12.45
CA CYS A 236 -12.83 -2.52 -11.85
C CYS A 236 -13.06 -3.78 -12.70
N THR A 237 -13.13 -3.66 -14.02
CA THR A 237 -13.29 -4.81 -14.93
C THR A 237 -12.15 -5.81 -14.73
N ARG A 238 -10.89 -5.33 -14.73
CA ARG A 238 -9.73 -6.20 -14.47
C ARG A 238 -9.77 -6.81 -13.07
N GLY A 239 -10.17 -6.04 -12.07
CA GLY A 239 -10.35 -6.52 -10.70
C GLY A 239 -11.36 -7.67 -10.62
N PHE A 240 -12.53 -7.51 -11.23
CA PHE A 240 -13.57 -8.54 -11.26
C PHE A 240 -13.17 -9.79 -12.07
N GLN A 241 -12.49 -9.62 -13.21
CA GLN A 241 -11.99 -10.76 -13.98
C GLN A 241 -11.04 -11.63 -13.15
N VAL A 242 -10.17 -10.98 -12.39
CA VAL A 242 -9.06 -11.65 -11.71
C VAL A 242 -9.45 -12.13 -10.32
N ALA A 243 -10.00 -11.25 -9.50
CA ALA A 243 -10.32 -11.56 -8.11
C ALA A 243 -11.62 -12.37 -8.00
N GLN A 244 -12.64 -12.05 -8.80
CA GLN A 244 -13.93 -12.74 -8.80
C GLN A 244 -14.04 -13.87 -9.85
N GLN A 245 -13.02 -14.02 -10.71
CA GLN A 245 -12.97 -15.01 -11.80
C GLN A 245 -14.13 -14.90 -12.80
N LEU A 246 -14.60 -13.68 -13.03
CA LEU A 246 -15.66 -13.41 -14.00
C LEU A 246 -15.10 -13.38 -15.44
N SER A 247 -15.92 -13.78 -16.41
CA SER A 247 -15.60 -13.56 -17.82
C SER A 247 -15.63 -12.05 -18.15
N LEU A 248 -14.91 -11.64 -19.20
CA LEU A 248 -14.83 -10.22 -19.61
C LEU A 248 -16.18 -9.51 -19.71
N PRO A 249 -17.20 -10.02 -20.43
CA PRO A 249 -18.47 -9.31 -20.57
C PRO A 249 -19.21 -9.19 -19.22
N ARG A 250 -19.14 -10.22 -18.36
CA ARG A 250 -19.76 -10.18 -17.04
C ARG A 250 -19.05 -9.17 -16.13
N ALA A 251 -17.72 -9.18 -16.12
CA ALA A 251 -16.91 -8.24 -15.36
C ALA A 251 -17.15 -6.78 -15.79
N LEU A 252 -17.32 -6.54 -17.11
CA LEU A 252 -17.61 -5.21 -17.64
C LEU A 252 -19.00 -4.71 -17.16
N LEU A 253 -20.02 -5.56 -17.22
CA LEU A 253 -21.37 -5.21 -16.74
C LEU A 253 -21.37 -4.85 -15.24
N VAL A 254 -20.63 -5.60 -14.42
CA VAL A 254 -20.45 -5.27 -12.99
C VAL A 254 -19.69 -3.95 -12.83
N ALA A 255 -18.61 -3.75 -13.59
CA ALA A 255 -17.80 -2.54 -13.51
C ALA A 255 -18.54 -1.27 -13.96
N ALA A 256 -19.57 -1.39 -14.79
CA ALA A 256 -20.37 -0.26 -15.28
C ALA A 256 -21.35 0.30 -14.22
N VAL A 257 -21.63 -0.42 -13.13
CA VAL A 257 -22.61 -0.01 -12.10
C VAL A 257 -22.40 1.41 -11.57
N PRO A 258 -21.19 1.83 -11.15
CA PRO A 258 -20.98 3.18 -10.65
C PRO A 258 -21.26 4.25 -11.71
N ALA A 259 -20.85 4.02 -12.97
CA ALA A 259 -21.10 4.96 -14.07
C ALA A 259 -22.61 5.08 -14.36
N MET A 260 -23.37 3.97 -14.27
CA MET A 260 -24.83 4.02 -14.40
C MET A 260 -25.48 4.83 -13.28
N ILE A 261 -24.98 4.71 -12.04
CA ILE A 261 -25.43 5.53 -10.91
C ILE A 261 -25.14 7.02 -11.19
N SER A 262 -23.93 7.36 -11.66
CA SER A 262 -23.57 8.74 -12.01
C SER A 262 -24.49 9.34 -13.06
N VAL A 263 -24.75 8.59 -14.14
CA VAL A 263 -25.65 9.03 -15.21
C VAL A 263 -27.07 9.21 -14.69
N ALA A 264 -27.59 8.26 -13.89
CA ALA A 264 -28.92 8.37 -13.30
C ALA A 264 -29.03 9.58 -12.36
N SER A 265 -28.03 9.82 -11.51
CA SER A 265 -27.99 11.00 -10.63
C SER A 265 -27.96 12.30 -11.42
N PHE A 266 -27.21 12.35 -12.52
CA PHE A 266 -27.18 13.50 -13.41
C PHE A 266 -28.55 13.76 -14.05
N MET A 267 -29.23 12.72 -14.55
CA MET A 267 -30.56 12.83 -15.17
C MET A 267 -31.69 13.19 -14.20
N ILE A 268 -31.52 12.95 -12.89
CA ILE A 268 -32.51 13.36 -11.88
C ILE A 268 -32.29 14.82 -11.45
N ALA A 269 -31.04 15.29 -11.53
CA ALA A 269 -30.67 16.63 -11.10
C ALA A 269 -30.98 17.72 -12.16
N PHE A 270 -31.14 17.35 -13.43
CA PHE A 270 -31.38 18.23 -14.58
C PHE A 270 -32.64 17.79 -15.34
#